data_AF-Q87GF0-F1
#
_entry.id   AF-Q87GF0-F1
#
_cell.length_a   1.000
_cell.length_b   1.000
_cell.length_c   1.000
_cell.angle_alpha   90.00
_cell.angle_beta   90.00
_cell.angle_gamma   90.00
#
_symmetry.space_group_name_H-M   'P 1'
#
loop_
_entity.id
_entity.type
_entity.pdbx_description
1 polymer ?
#
loop_
_entity_poly.entity_id
_entity_poly.type
_entity_poly.pdbx_seq_one_letter_code
_entity_poly.pdbx_strand_id
1 'polypeptide(L)'
;MKRSEKWYFKLKHHCLGNEYLTVEQFEVLTGLTEAEIESFFKQSRRQIRQFLLHLGKVVRYQKSKQVEISSDWSTLRHELGQRVCLYSDSIGIHKISQEGDDLEYGLALLANIDRRKAVTWTIRLKKNLPDFAINVASIPRLTILLNQLNQD
;
A
#
# COMPACT_ATOMS: atom_id res chain seq x y z
N MET A 1 3.07 13.76 24.68
CA MET A 1 3.48 13.24 23.36
C MET A 1 2.56 12.08 23.00
N LYS A 2 1.87 12.18 21.85
CA LYS A 2 1.01 11.11 21.35
C LYS A 2 1.84 9.86 21.05
N ARG A 3 1.23 8.67 21.09
CA ARG A 3 1.93 7.41 20.78
C ARG A 3 2.55 7.45 19.38
N SER A 4 1.82 7.96 18.39
CA SER A 4 2.29 8.09 17.00
C SER A 4 3.55 8.95 16.88
N GLU A 5 3.58 10.12 17.53
CA GLU A 5 4.76 11.00 17.59
C GLU A 5 5.97 10.30 18.19
N LYS A 6 5.79 9.58 19.31
CA LYS A 6 6.88 8.82 19.94
C LYS A 6 7.51 7.81 18.97
N TRP A 7 6.68 7.08 18.23
CA TRP A 7 7.15 6.09 17.26
C TRP A 7 7.82 6.74 16.06
N TYR A 8 7.28 7.86 15.58
CA TYR A 8 7.91 8.66 14.52
C TYR A 8 9.30 9.13 14.91
N PHE A 9 9.47 9.78 16.06
CA PHE A 9 10.79 10.26 16.50
C PHE A 9 11.78 9.12 16.73
N LYS A 10 11.31 7.98 17.27
CA LYS A 10 12.15 6.79 17.42
C LYS A 10 12.62 6.25 16.07
N LEU A 11 11.72 6.15 15.09
CA LEU A 11 12.06 5.71 13.73
C LEU A 11 13.03 6.70 13.07
N LYS A 12 12.69 8.00 13.09
CA LYS A 12 13.49 9.06 12.50
C LYS A 12 14.92 9.06 13.05
N HIS A 13 15.08 9.02 14.37
CA HIS A 13 16.40 8.96 15.00
C HIS A 13 17.16 7.68 14.62
N HIS A 14 16.48 6.52 14.57
CA HIS A 14 17.12 5.27 14.15
C HIS A 14 17.62 5.34 12.71
N CYS A 15 16.77 5.77 11.78
CA CYS A 15 17.10 5.81 10.35
C CYS A 15 18.20 6.84 10.05
N LEU A 16 18.12 8.04 10.63
CA LEU A 16 19.13 9.08 10.41
C LEU A 16 20.50 8.73 11.01
N GLY A 17 20.55 7.86 12.02
CA GLY A 17 21.80 7.44 12.65
C GLY A 17 22.40 6.15 12.09
N ASN A 18 21.59 5.28 11.46
CA ASN A 18 22.01 3.88 11.22
C ASN A 18 21.62 3.30 9.85
N GLU A 19 20.82 4.00 9.02
CA GLU A 19 20.33 3.44 7.75
C GLU A 19 20.71 4.32 6.56
N TYR A 20 20.94 3.69 5.41
CA TYR A 20 21.08 4.39 4.13
C TYR A 20 19.69 4.67 3.56
N LEU A 21 19.24 5.92 3.67
CA LEU A 21 18.00 6.37 3.08
C LEU A 21 18.24 6.87 1.65
N THR A 22 17.32 6.55 0.74
CA THR A 22 17.22 7.28 -0.52
C THR A 22 16.85 8.75 -0.27
N VAL A 23 17.10 9.62 -1.25
CA VAL A 23 16.74 11.05 -1.16
C VAL A 23 15.25 11.22 -0.84
N GLU A 24 14.39 10.49 -1.55
CA GLU A 24 12.95 10.54 -1.31
C GLU A 24 12.57 10.07 0.11
N GLN A 25 13.15 8.97 0.60
CA GLN A 25 12.88 8.49 1.95
C GLN A 25 13.31 9.51 3.02
N PHE A 26 14.45 10.16 2.81
CA PHE A 26 14.94 11.21 3.71
C PHE A 26 13.99 12.41 3.73
N GLU A 27 13.61 12.93 2.56
CA GLU A 27 12.70 14.08 2.43
C GLU A 27 11.33 13.80 3.05
N VAL A 28 10.75 12.63 2.75
CA VAL A 28 9.46 12.23 3.33
C VAL A 28 9.57 12.11 4.84
N LEU A 29 10.56 11.37 5.36
CA LEU A 29 10.70 11.11 6.79
C LEU A 29 11.00 12.37 7.59
N THR A 30 11.73 13.33 7.03
CA THR A 30 12.07 14.57 7.74
C THR A 30 10.97 15.63 7.65
N GLY A 31 10.13 15.57 6.62
CA GLY A 31 9.09 16.55 6.32
C GLY A 31 7.65 16.11 6.62
N LEU A 32 7.41 15.06 7.40
CA LEU A 32 6.04 14.67 7.79
C LEU A 32 5.39 15.73 8.69
N THR A 33 4.15 16.09 8.38
CA THR A 33 3.30 16.94 9.22
C THR A 33 2.75 16.17 10.43
N GLU A 34 2.23 16.86 11.45
CA GLU A 34 1.62 16.21 12.62
C GLU A 34 0.45 15.29 12.24
N ALA A 35 -0.39 15.72 11.29
CA ALA A 35 -1.52 14.92 10.80
C ALA A 35 -1.05 13.65 10.07
N GLU A 36 0.00 13.75 9.26
CA GLU A 36 0.62 12.60 8.60
C GLU A 36 1.27 11.65 9.62
N ILE A 37 1.98 12.18 10.62
CA ILE A 37 2.55 11.36 11.70
C ILE A 37 1.45 10.59 12.42
N GLU A 38 0.36 11.27 12.78
CA GLU A 38 -0.78 10.63 13.44
C GLU A 38 -1.38 9.52 12.58
N SER A 39 -1.64 9.80 11.29
CA SER A 39 -2.24 8.87 10.33
C SER A 39 -1.32 7.68 10.00
N PHE A 40 -0.04 7.95 9.69
CA PHE A 40 0.89 6.95 9.15
C PHE A 40 1.45 6.03 10.22
N PHE A 41 1.48 6.47 11.49
CA PHE A 41 1.98 5.70 12.63
C PHE A 41 0.89 5.11 13.52
N LYS A 42 -0.39 5.30 13.19
CA LYS A 42 -1.53 4.70 13.90
C LYS A 42 -1.50 3.17 13.87
N GLN A 43 -1.21 2.59 12.72
CA GLN A 43 -1.19 1.13 12.52
C GLN A 43 0.14 0.52 12.99
N SER A 44 0.06 -0.68 13.59
CA SER A 44 1.22 -1.54 13.87
C SER A 44 1.83 -2.11 12.59
N ARG A 45 3.09 -2.56 12.67
CA ARG A 45 3.79 -3.21 11.53
C ARG A 45 3.01 -4.40 10.96
N ARG A 46 2.37 -5.20 11.83
CA ARG A 46 1.52 -6.34 11.44
C ARG A 46 0.30 -5.88 10.66
N GLN A 47 -0.42 -4.87 11.15
CA GLN A 47 -1.61 -4.33 10.48
C GLN A 47 -1.27 -3.72 9.12
N ILE A 48 -0.16 -2.97 9.02
CA ILE A 48 0.34 -2.44 7.74
C ILE A 48 0.57 -3.58 6.75
N ARG A 49 1.27 -4.64 7.18
CA ARG A 49 1.55 -5.79 6.33
C ARG A 49 0.27 -6.48 5.87
N GLN A 50 -0.68 -6.72 6.77
CA GLN A 50 -1.96 -7.34 6.42
C GLN A 50 -2.74 -6.50 5.42
N PHE A 51 -2.83 -5.19 5.65
CA PHE A 51 -3.49 -4.27 4.73
C PHE A 51 -2.85 -4.26 3.34
N LEU A 52 -1.52 -4.18 3.26
CA LEU A 52 -0.80 -4.18 1.98
C LEU A 52 -0.94 -5.52 1.26
N LEU A 53 -0.89 -6.65 1.97
CA LEU A 53 -1.15 -7.96 1.36
C LEU A 53 -2.58 -8.05 0.81
N HIS A 54 -3.57 -7.50 1.53
CA HIS A 54 -4.95 -7.46 1.07
C HIS A 54 -5.07 -6.61 -0.22
N LEU A 55 -4.41 -5.45 -0.28
CA LEU A 55 -4.31 -4.66 -1.51
C LEU A 55 -3.57 -5.39 -2.64
N GLY A 56 -2.52 -6.14 -2.32
CA GLY A 56 -1.81 -6.97 -3.29
C GLY A 56 -2.71 -8.00 -3.97
N LYS A 57 -3.56 -8.65 -3.18
CA LYS A 57 -4.56 -9.59 -3.69
C LYS A 57 -5.57 -8.92 -4.61
N VAL A 58 -5.99 -7.68 -4.33
CA VAL A 58 -6.84 -6.89 -5.24
C VAL A 58 -6.17 -6.71 -6.60
N VAL A 59 -4.88 -6.37 -6.61
CA VAL A 59 -4.10 -6.20 -7.85
C VAL A 59 -3.98 -7.52 -8.60
N ARG A 60 -3.62 -8.61 -7.90
CA ARG A 60 -3.56 -9.95 -8.50
C ARG A 60 -4.90 -10.43 -9.02
N TYR A 61 -5.99 -10.09 -8.35
CA TYR A 61 -7.35 -10.42 -8.79
C TYR A 61 -7.66 -9.73 -10.13
N GLN A 62 -7.31 -8.44 -10.27
CA GLN A 62 -7.48 -7.74 -11.55
C GLN A 62 -6.54 -8.30 -12.63
N LYS A 63 -5.28 -8.59 -12.27
CA LYS A 63 -4.32 -9.20 -13.19
C LYS A 63 -4.79 -10.58 -13.70
N SER A 64 -5.29 -11.44 -12.81
CA SER A 64 -5.80 -12.76 -13.18
C SER A 64 -7.09 -12.67 -13.99
N LYS A 65 -7.97 -11.71 -13.70
CA LYS A 65 -9.18 -11.45 -14.49
C LYS A 65 -8.88 -11.00 -15.92
N GLN A 66 -7.78 -10.28 -16.14
CA GLN A 66 -7.30 -9.89 -17.48
C GLN A 66 -6.72 -11.08 -18.27
N VAL A 67 -6.37 -12.17 -17.60
CA VAL A 67 -5.90 -13.42 -18.22
C VAL A 67 -7.08 -14.39 -18.28
N GLU A 68 -7.65 -14.56 -19.46
CA GLU A 68 -8.92 -15.30 -19.68
C GLU A 68 -8.94 -16.75 -19.12
N ILE A 69 -7.77 -17.33 -18.84
CA ILE A 69 -7.62 -18.71 -18.34
C ILE A 69 -6.73 -18.73 -17.07
N SER A 70 -7.09 -17.96 -16.05
CA SER A 70 -6.38 -17.98 -14.77
C SER A 70 -7.19 -18.69 -13.68
N SER A 71 -6.71 -19.84 -13.19
CA SER A 71 -7.27 -20.54 -12.02
C SER A 71 -7.22 -19.68 -10.74
N ASP A 72 -6.28 -18.75 -10.67
CA ASP A 72 -6.09 -17.85 -9.52
C ASP A 72 -7.28 -16.90 -9.34
N TRP A 73 -8.00 -16.57 -10.41
CA TRP A 73 -9.09 -15.61 -10.33
C TRP A 73 -10.22 -16.07 -9.39
N SER A 74 -10.61 -17.34 -9.49
CA SER A 74 -11.67 -17.89 -8.64
C SER A 74 -11.25 -17.94 -7.17
N THR A 75 -10.01 -18.37 -6.91
CA THR A 75 -9.46 -18.42 -5.55
C THR A 75 -9.38 -17.02 -4.93
N LEU A 76 -8.83 -16.05 -5.66
CA LEU A 76 -8.73 -14.66 -5.20
C LEU A 76 -10.11 -14.03 -4.98
N ARG A 77 -11.09 -14.34 -5.83
CA ARG A 77 -12.47 -13.89 -5.65
C ARG A 77 -13.07 -14.39 -4.33
N HIS A 78 -12.80 -15.64 -3.98
CA HIS A 78 -13.26 -16.22 -2.72
C HIS A 78 -12.56 -15.58 -1.52
N GLU A 79 -11.24 -15.42 -1.57
CA GLU A 79 -10.46 -14.83 -0.49
C GLU A 79 -10.78 -13.34 -0.22
N LEU A 80 -11.00 -12.56 -1.27
CA LEU A 80 -11.34 -11.13 -1.16
C LEU A 80 -12.81 -10.91 -0.76
N GLY A 81 -13.67 -11.87 -1.09
CA GLY A 81 -15.11 -11.73 -0.95
C GLY A 81 -15.74 -10.80 -1.99
N GLN A 82 -17.06 -10.93 -2.15
CA GLN A 82 -17.79 -10.26 -3.23
C GLN A 82 -17.72 -8.73 -3.16
N ARG A 83 -17.83 -8.14 -1.96
CA ARG A 83 -17.84 -6.68 -1.78
C ARG A 83 -16.55 -6.03 -2.28
N VAL A 84 -15.40 -6.57 -1.88
CA VAL A 84 -14.09 -6.04 -2.29
C VAL A 84 -13.89 -6.22 -3.79
N CYS A 85 -14.31 -7.36 -4.34
CA CYS A 85 -14.24 -7.61 -5.79
C CYS A 85 -15.05 -6.58 -6.59
N LEU A 86 -16.26 -6.22 -6.14
CA LEU A 86 -17.08 -5.20 -6.83
C LEU A 86 -16.41 -3.82 -6.84
N TYR A 87 -15.83 -3.40 -5.72
CA TYR A 87 -15.08 -2.14 -5.68
C TYR A 87 -13.82 -2.21 -6.56
N SER A 88 -13.09 -3.33 -6.50
CA SER A 88 -11.92 -3.59 -7.34
C SER A 88 -12.26 -3.54 -8.84
N ASP A 89 -13.40 -4.05 -9.25
CA ASP A 89 -13.84 -3.99 -10.65
C ASP A 89 -14.15 -2.56 -11.10
N SER A 90 -14.54 -1.68 -10.17
CA SER A 90 -14.91 -0.30 -10.48
C SER A 90 -13.73 0.65 -10.66
N ILE A 91 -12.53 0.33 -10.13
CA ILE A 91 -11.37 1.23 -10.16
C ILE A 91 -10.67 1.28 -11.53
N GLY A 92 -10.88 0.24 -12.35
CA GLY A 92 -10.29 0.12 -13.69
C GLY A 92 -8.77 0.04 -13.68
N ILE A 93 -8.20 -1.00 -13.04
CA ILE A 93 -6.76 -1.24 -13.12
C ILE A 93 -6.38 -1.59 -14.57
N HIS A 94 -5.42 -0.87 -15.14
CA HIS A 94 -4.91 -1.13 -16.49
C HIS A 94 -4.10 -2.43 -16.54
N LYS A 95 -3.66 -2.86 -17.73
CA LYS A 95 -2.85 -4.06 -17.88
C LYS A 95 -1.57 -3.97 -17.06
N ILE A 96 -1.36 -4.94 -16.16
CA ILE A 96 -0.17 -5.03 -15.30
C ILE A 96 0.85 -5.95 -15.97
N SER A 97 1.93 -5.38 -16.50
CA SER A 97 3.01 -6.14 -17.17
C SER A 97 4.09 -6.65 -16.21
N GLN A 98 4.24 -6.00 -15.06
CA GLN A 98 5.29 -6.30 -14.11
C GLN A 98 4.87 -7.43 -13.18
N GLU A 99 5.82 -8.29 -12.83
CA GLU A 99 5.67 -9.25 -11.75
C GLU A 99 6.12 -8.62 -10.43
N GLY A 100 5.42 -8.98 -9.35
CA GLY A 100 5.70 -8.54 -7.99
C GLY A 100 4.96 -9.44 -7.00
N ASP A 101 5.42 -9.45 -5.76
CA ASP A 101 4.68 -10.11 -4.68
C ASP A 101 3.47 -9.26 -4.22
N ASP A 102 2.56 -9.86 -3.43
CA ASP A 102 1.39 -9.16 -2.91
C ASP A 102 1.76 -7.87 -2.14
N LEU A 103 2.90 -7.84 -1.45
CA LEU A 103 3.32 -6.67 -0.69
C LEU A 103 3.77 -5.54 -1.62
N GLU A 104 4.52 -5.87 -2.68
CA GLU A 104 4.94 -4.92 -3.71
C GLU A 104 3.74 -4.35 -4.46
N TYR A 105 2.80 -5.20 -4.90
CA TYR A 105 1.57 -4.73 -5.52
C TYR A 105 0.76 -3.83 -4.60
N GLY A 106 0.64 -4.18 -3.31
CA GLY A 106 -0.05 -3.35 -2.33
C GLY A 106 0.60 -1.99 -2.14
N LEU A 107 1.93 -1.94 -2.10
CA LEU A 107 2.70 -0.69 -2.00
C LEU A 107 2.56 0.17 -3.26
N ALA A 108 2.66 -0.42 -4.44
CA ALA A 108 2.50 0.28 -5.71
C ALA A 108 1.07 0.86 -5.85
N LEU A 109 0.06 0.11 -5.44
CA LEU A 109 -1.32 0.59 -5.47
C LEU A 109 -1.57 1.71 -4.45
N LEU A 110 -1.04 1.59 -3.22
CA LEU A 110 -1.12 2.66 -2.21
C LEU A 110 -0.44 3.95 -2.68
N ALA A 111 0.69 3.84 -3.37
CA ALA A 111 1.45 5.00 -3.85
C ALA A 111 0.69 5.87 -4.84
N ASN A 112 -0.35 5.34 -5.50
CA ASN A 112 -1.24 6.14 -6.37
C ASN A 112 -2.10 7.14 -5.59
N ILE A 113 -2.40 6.84 -4.33
CA ILE A 113 -3.26 7.68 -3.48
C ILE A 113 -2.43 8.51 -2.52
N ASP A 114 -1.44 7.88 -1.89
CA ASP A 114 -0.62 8.51 -0.86
C ASP A 114 0.81 7.97 -0.92
N ARG A 115 1.61 8.57 -1.80
CA ARG A 115 3.01 8.21 -2.02
C ARG A 115 3.85 8.38 -0.75
N ARG A 116 3.61 9.45 0.01
CA ARG A 116 4.35 9.74 1.26
C ARG A 116 4.07 8.68 2.32
N LYS A 117 2.82 8.20 2.43
CA LYS A 117 2.46 7.07 3.28
C LYS A 117 3.10 5.77 2.81
N ALA A 118 3.08 5.49 1.51
CA ALA A 118 3.73 4.31 0.94
C ALA A 118 5.23 4.28 1.29
N VAL A 119 5.95 5.37 1.04
CA VAL A 119 7.38 5.54 1.40
C VAL A 119 7.60 5.36 2.90
N THR A 120 6.78 6.01 3.75
CA THR A 120 6.89 5.85 5.20
C THR A 120 6.70 4.39 5.62
N TRP A 121 5.74 3.69 5.01
CA TRP A 121 5.47 2.29 5.31
C TRP A 121 6.54 1.33 4.77
N THR A 122 7.22 1.65 3.67
CA THR A 122 8.36 0.84 3.20
C THR A 122 9.52 0.90 4.20
N ILE A 123 9.84 2.08 4.73
CA ILE A 123 10.84 2.28 5.79
C ILE A 123 10.45 1.44 7.03
N ARG A 124 9.20 1.59 7.50
CA ARG A 124 8.69 0.85 8.68
C ARG A 124 8.70 -0.66 8.48
N LEU A 125 8.53 -1.14 7.26
CA LEU A 125 8.54 -2.56 6.91
C LEU A 125 9.94 -3.10 6.58
N LYS A 126 10.95 -2.23 6.42
CA LYS A 126 12.27 -2.57 5.87
C LYS A 126 12.17 -3.20 4.48
N LYS A 127 11.46 -2.51 3.60
CA LYS A 127 11.23 -2.87 2.20
C LYS A 127 11.56 -1.69 1.30
N ASN A 128 11.78 -1.96 0.03
CA ASN A 128 11.92 -0.92 -0.98
C ASN A 128 10.54 -0.54 -1.52
N LEU A 129 10.42 0.70 -2.00
CA LEU A 129 9.27 1.04 -2.84
C LEU A 129 9.46 0.34 -4.19
N PRO A 130 8.41 -0.28 -4.75
CA PRO A 130 8.51 -0.89 -6.07
C PRO A 130 8.87 0.13 -7.15
N ASP A 131 9.73 -0.25 -8.08
CA ASP A 131 10.14 0.59 -9.22
C ASP A 131 9.08 0.66 -10.33
N PHE A 132 7.93 0.01 -10.14
CA PHE A 132 6.80 0.01 -11.06
C PHE A 132 5.58 0.70 -10.46
N ALA A 133 4.71 1.20 -11.33
CA ALA A 133 3.43 1.80 -10.97
C ALA A 133 2.27 0.94 -11.44
N ILE A 134 1.18 0.94 -10.67
CA ILE A 134 -0.09 0.35 -11.08
C ILE A 134 -0.99 1.47 -11.53
N ASN A 135 -1.29 1.53 -12.83
CA ASN A 135 -2.16 2.57 -13.37
C ASN A 135 -3.63 2.20 -13.17
N VAL A 136 -4.42 3.17 -12.72
CA VAL A 136 -5.86 3.02 -12.50
C VAL A 136 -6.63 4.10 -13.25
N ALA A 137 -7.82 3.76 -13.74
CA ALA A 137 -8.67 4.70 -14.47
C ALA A 137 -9.31 5.74 -13.53
N SER A 138 -9.53 5.41 -12.26
CA SER A 138 -10.23 6.30 -11.33
C SER A 138 -9.65 6.28 -9.90
N ILE A 139 -8.83 7.29 -9.60
CA ILE A 139 -8.30 7.59 -8.27
C ILE A 139 -9.39 7.72 -7.18
N PRO A 140 -10.52 8.44 -7.38
CA PRO A 140 -11.56 8.54 -6.36
C PRO A 140 -12.16 7.20 -5.93
N ARG A 141 -12.41 6.30 -6.90
CA ARG A 141 -12.90 4.93 -6.62
C ARG A 141 -11.86 4.10 -5.89
N LEU A 142 -10.57 4.27 -6.19
CA LEU A 142 -9.48 3.62 -5.45
C LEU A 142 -9.44 4.11 -3.99
N THR A 143 -9.65 5.41 -3.75
CA THR A 143 -9.79 5.94 -2.39
C THR A 143 -10.97 5.31 -1.65
N ILE A 144 -12.12 5.13 -2.31
CA ILE A 144 -13.29 4.43 -1.71
C ILE A 144 -12.91 2.99 -1.34
N LEU A 145 -12.30 2.24 -2.25
CA LEU A 145 -11.84 0.86 -1.98
C LEU A 145 -10.91 0.80 -0.75
N LEU A 146 -9.92 1.69 -0.67
CA LEU A 146 -8.99 1.76 0.46
C LEU A 146 -9.71 2.06 1.78
N ASN A 147 -10.74 2.91 1.76
CA ASN A 147 -11.53 3.21 2.95
C ASN A 147 -12.35 1.99 3.41
N GLN A 148 -12.90 1.20 2.48
CA GLN A 148 -13.60 -0.05 2.80
C GLN A 148 -12.65 -1.06 3.45
N LEU A 149 -11.45 -1.23 2.89
CA LEU A 149 -10.43 -2.15 3.42
C LEU A 149 -9.85 -1.74 4.78
N ASN A 150 -10.05 -0.49 5.21
CA ASN A 150 -9.63 -0.02 6.54
C ASN A 150 -10.73 -0.16 7.61
N GLN A 151 -11.96 -0.51 7.22
CA GLN A 151 -13.11 -0.67 8.13
C GLN A 151 -13.34 -2.12 8.56
N ASP A 152 -12.76 -3.09 7.82
CA ASP A 152 -12.73 -4.52 8.14
C ASP A 152 -11.47 -4.88 8.95
#